data_AF-A0A7R9DZU1-F1
#
_entry.id   AF-A0A7R9DZU1-F1
#
_cell.length_a   1.000
_cell.length_b   1.000
_cell.length_c   1.000
_cell.angle_alpha   90.00
_cell.angle_beta   90.00
_cell.angle_gamma   90.00
#
_symmetry.space_group_name_H-M   'P 1'
#
loop_
_entity.id
_entity.type
_entity.pdbx_description
1 polymer ?
#
loop_
_entity_poly.entity_id
_entity_poly.type
_entity_poly.pdbx_seq_one_letter_code
_entity_poly.pdbx_strand_id
1 'polypeptide(L)'
;MNLNIIEDALMKRLGPNAHPFTMEMTPLAPPSVQLVPAKEYSGAPIGTSYDVRAYIVLLISDVGTVWALEHVWSHLFISYQ
;
A
#
# COMPACT_ATOMS: atom_id res chain seq x y z
N MET A 1 20.72 7.06 10.34
CA MET A 1 20.02 6.16 9.40
C MET A 1 20.90 6.01 8.18
N ASN A 2 21.11 4.77 7.72
CA ASN A 2 21.79 4.53 6.45
C ASN A 2 20.74 4.64 5.35
N LEU A 3 20.78 5.71 4.56
CA LEU A 3 19.86 5.92 3.43
C LEU A 3 20.41 5.21 2.19
N ASN A 4 19.53 4.62 1.39
CA ASN A 4 19.95 4.14 0.09
C ASN A 4 20.23 5.33 -0.86
N ILE A 5 20.92 5.07 -1.97
CA ILE A 5 21.36 6.12 -2.91
C ILE A 5 20.17 6.91 -3.48
N ILE A 6 19.02 6.26 -3.67
CA ILE A 6 17.82 6.88 -4.22
C ILE A 6 17.16 7.77 -3.16
N GLU A 7 17.03 7.29 -1.93
CA GLU A 7 16.50 8.05 -0.81
C GLU A 7 17.32 9.32 -0.57
N ASP A 8 18.65 9.22 -0.51
CA ASP A 8 19.52 10.38 -0.35
C ASP A 8 19.39 11.40 -1.49
N ALA A 9 19.32 10.91 -2.74
CA ALA A 9 19.10 11.77 -3.91
C ALA A 9 17.73 12.46 -3.89
N LEU A 10 16.67 11.76 -3.50
CA LEU A 10 15.32 12.31 -3.40
C LEU A 10 15.21 13.32 -2.26
N MET A 11 15.80 13.05 -1.10
CA MET A 11 15.83 13.96 0.05
C MET A 11 16.48 15.29 -0.32
N LYS A 12 17.61 15.25 -1.04
CA LYS A 12 18.30 16.46 -1.53
C LYS A 12 17.47 17.25 -2.54
N ARG A 13 16.69 16.56 -3.39
CA ARG A 13 15.88 17.18 -4.44
C ARG A 13 14.55 17.75 -3.95
N LEU A 14 13.90 17.08 -3.00
CA LEU A 14 12.55 17.40 -2.53
C LEU A 14 12.55 18.35 -1.32
N GLY A 15 13.69 18.49 -0.61
CA GLY A 15 13.87 19.46 0.46
C GLY A 15 13.35 19.00 1.84
N PRO A 16 13.13 19.93 2.78
CA PRO A 16 12.99 19.62 4.21
C PRO A 16 11.72 18.86 4.60
N ASN A 17 10.70 18.83 3.75
CA ASN A 17 9.44 18.10 4.00
C ASN A 17 9.45 16.67 3.42
N ALA A 18 10.58 16.23 2.86
CA ALA A 18 10.72 14.86 2.39
C ALA A 18 10.95 13.92 3.58
N HIS A 19 10.21 12.82 3.61
CA HIS A 19 10.33 11.79 4.64
C HIS A 19 10.58 10.44 3.96
N PRO A 20 11.77 9.84 4.11
CA PRO A 20 12.05 8.56 3.48
C PRO A 20 11.38 7.44 4.27
N PHE A 21 10.95 6.40 3.56
CA PHE A 21 10.44 5.17 4.15
C PHE A 21 10.92 3.97 3.35
N THR A 22 11.17 2.87 4.04
CA THR A 22 11.57 1.59 3.44
C THR A 22 10.68 0.51 4.06
N MET A 23 10.24 -0.43 3.23
CA MET A 23 9.44 -1.58 3.67
C MET A 23 10.09 -2.85 3.13
N GLU A 24 10.35 -3.80 4.01
CA GLU A 24 10.85 -5.12 3.64
C GLU A 24 9.67 -6.09 3.52
N MET A 25 9.61 -6.79 2.40
CA MET A 25 8.59 -7.80 2.13
C MET A 25 9.12 -9.18 2.52
N THR A 26 8.28 -10.01 3.15
CA THR A 26 8.71 -11.36 3.54
C THR A 26 9.03 -12.20 2.31
N PRO A 27 10.10 -13.02 2.31
CA PRO A 27 10.45 -13.86 1.17
C PRO A 27 9.37 -14.88 0.75
N LEU A 28 8.45 -15.21 1.67
CA LEU A 28 7.33 -16.12 1.42
C LEU A 28 6.13 -15.44 0.74
N ALA A 29 6.15 -14.12 0.59
CA ALA A 29 5.04 -13.39 0.02
C ALA A 29 4.93 -13.72 -1.49
N PRO A 30 3.75 -14.10 -1.98
CA PRO A 30 3.57 -14.51 -3.37
C PRO A 30 3.97 -13.37 -4.34
N PRO A 31 4.48 -13.69 -5.54
CA PRO A 31 4.76 -12.67 -6.55
C PRO A 31 3.48 -11.97 -6.98
N SER A 32 3.60 -10.72 -7.44
CA SER A 32 2.46 -10.05 -8.04
C SER A 32 2.16 -10.68 -9.40
N VAL A 33 0.92 -11.14 -9.58
CA VAL A 33 0.44 -11.75 -10.82
C VAL A 33 -0.98 -11.27 -11.06
N GLN A 34 -1.29 -10.94 -12.31
CA GLN A 34 -2.65 -10.65 -12.74
C GLN A 34 -3.05 -11.69 -13.77
N LEU A 35 -4.19 -12.32 -13.54
CA LEU A 35 -4.78 -13.27 -14.47
C LEU A 35 -5.75 -12.53 -15.38
N VAL A 36 -5.54 -12.68 -16.69
CA VAL A 36 -6.47 -12.17 -17.70
C VAL A 36 -7.60 -13.18 -17.84
N PRO A 37 -8.86 -12.79 -17.58
CA PRO A 37 -10.00 -13.69 -17.66
C PRO A 37 -10.26 -14.07 -19.12
N ALA A 38 -10.56 -15.35 -19.36
CA ALA A 38 -10.82 -15.87 -20.71
C ALA A 38 -12.22 -15.50 -21.27
N LYS A 39 -13.08 -14.92 -20.44
CA LYS A 39 -14.41 -14.41 -20.77
C LYS A 39 -14.59 -13.04 -20.11
N GLU A 40 -15.60 -12.27 -20.52
CA GLU A 40 -15.95 -11.04 -19.82
C GLU A 40 -16.14 -11.29 -18.33
N TYR A 41 -15.45 -10.50 -17.52
CA TYR A 41 -15.41 -10.62 -16.08
C TYR A 41 -15.47 -9.21 -15.49
N SER A 42 -16.48 -8.96 -14.65
CA SER A 42 -16.75 -7.66 -14.03
C SER A 42 -16.47 -7.64 -12.52
N GLY A 43 -15.79 -8.66 -11.99
CA GLY A 43 -15.46 -8.77 -10.56
C GLY A 43 -14.11 -8.13 -10.18
N ALA A 44 -13.64 -8.45 -8.98
CA ALA A 44 -12.37 -7.96 -8.46
C ALA A 44 -11.16 -8.52 -9.25
N PRO A 45 -10.03 -7.81 -9.36
CA PRO A 45 -8.86 -8.28 -10.10
C PRO A 45 -8.45 -9.69 -9.68
N ILE A 46 -8.27 -10.57 -10.67
CA ILE A 46 -7.91 -11.95 -10.40
C ILE A 46 -6.38 -12.02 -10.30
N GLY A 47 -5.87 -12.45 -9.14
CA GLY A 47 -4.44 -12.61 -8.89
C GLY A 47 -3.99 -11.91 -7.60
N THR A 48 -2.68 -11.69 -7.47
CA THR A 48 -2.06 -11.12 -6.28
C THR A 48 -1.49 -9.74 -6.59
N SER A 49 -1.90 -8.73 -5.84
CA SER A 49 -1.34 -7.38 -5.88
C SER A 49 -0.97 -6.90 -4.48
N TYR A 50 0.00 -5.99 -4.41
CA TYR A 50 0.40 -5.33 -3.16
C TYR A 50 0.19 -3.82 -3.32
N ASP A 51 -0.61 -3.24 -2.43
CA ASP A 51 -0.92 -1.82 -2.40
C ASP A 51 -0.23 -1.16 -1.21
N VAL A 52 0.67 -0.21 -1.49
CA VAL A 52 1.28 0.65 -0.46
C VAL A 52 0.44 1.92 -0.33
N ARG A 53 -0.15 2.13 0.85
CA ARG A 53 -0.99 3.30 1.13
C ARG A 53 -0.40 4.12 2.27
N ALA A 54 -0.21 5.42 2.03
CA ALA A 54 0.25 6.38 3.02
C ALA A 54 -0.91 7.29 3.42
N TYR A 55 -1.16 7.41 4.73
CA TYR A 55 -2.22 8.25 5.29
C TYR A 55 -1.60 9.23 6.28
N ILE A 56 -2.04 10.49 6.22
CA ILE A 56 -1.75 11.48 7.26
C ILE A 56 -3.02 11.59 8.10
N VAL A 57 -2.91 11.26 9.39
CA VAL A 57 -4.04 11.29 10.31
C VAL A 57 -3.71 12.22 11.46
N LEU A 58 -4.61 13.15 11.77
CA LEU A 58 -4.52 13.95 12.97
C LEU A 58 -5.16 13.13 14.09
N LEU A 59 -4.42 12.87 15.18
CA LEU A 59 -4.98 12.25 16.39
C LEU A 59 -5.94 13.24 17.06
N ILE A 60 -7.13 13.36 16.47
CA ILE A 60 -8.35 13.71 17.18
C ILE A 60 -9.09 12.37 17.25
N SER A 61 -9.69 12.07 18.39
CA SER A 61 -10.64 10.97 18.55
C SER A 61 -11.86 11.17 17.64
N ASP A 62 -11.64 11.10 16.33
CA ASP A 62 -12.60 11.44 15.30
C ASP A 62 -12.90 10.17 14.50
N VAL A 63 -14.20 9.93 14.35
CA VAL A 63 -14.81 8.71 13.82
C VAL A 63 -14.23 8.34 12.45
N GLY A 64 -13.70 9.31 11.70
CA GLY A 64 -13.02 9.14 10.40
C GLY A 64 -11.88 8.11 10.37
N THR A 65 -11.10 7.97 11.46
CA THR A 65 -9.98 7.01 11.50
C THR A 65 -10.49 5.56 11.55
N VAL A 66 -11.62 5.33 12.21
CA VAL A 66 -12.27 4.01 12.28
C VAL A 66 -12.80 3.62 10.90
N TRP A 67 -13.44 4.54 10.19
CA TRP A 67 -13.94 4.30 8.82
C TRP A 67 -12.83 4.00 7.81
N ALA A 68 -11.68 4.68 7.91
CA ALA A 68 -10.54 4.42 7.03
C ALA A 68 -9.96 3.01 7.26
N LEU A 69 -9.89 2.57 8.52
CA LEU A 69 -9.49 1.20 8.85
C LEU A 69 -10.55 0.20 8.37
N GLU A 70 -11.84 0.41 8.64
CA GLU A 70 -12.92 -0.50 8.22
C GLU A 70 -13.02 -0.64 6.68
N HIS A 71 -12.82 0.44 5.91
CA HIS A 71 -12.78 0.36 4.45
C HIS A 71 -11.56 -0.43 3.95
N VAL A 72 -10.40 -0.28 4.59
CA VAL A 72 -9.20 -1.06 4.23
C VAL A 72 -9.37 -2.54 4.59
N TRP A 73 -9.94 -2.85 5.75
CA TRP A 73 -10.23 -4.22 6.18
C TRP A 73 -11.27 -4.90 5.28
N SER A 74 -12.32 -4.19 4.85
CA SER A 74 -13.34 -4.76 3.95
C SER A 74 -12.77 -5.17 2.58
N HIS A 75 -11.86 -4.38 2.01
CA HIS A 75 -11.21 -4.73 0.75
C HIS A 75 -10.23 -5.90 0.90
N LEU A 76 -9.53 -6.01 2.03
CA LEU A 76 -8.65 -7.16 2.29
C LEU A 76 -9.43 -8.46 2.46
N PHE A 77 -10.59 -8.42 3.13
CA PHE A 77 -11.44 -9.59 3.37
C PHE A 77 -12.09 -10.10 2.06
N ILE A 78 -12.51 -9.20 1.18
CA ILE A 78 -13.08 -9.56 -0.14
C ILE A 78 -12.02 -10.17 -1.05
N SER A 79 -10.76 -9.73 -0.97
CA SER A 79 -9.68 -10.27 -1.79
C SER A 79 -9.19 -11.66 -1.34
N TYR A 80 -9.54 -12.10 -0.12
CA TYR A 80 -9.12 -13.38 0.47
C TYR A 80 -10.21 -14.48 0.43
N GLN A 81 -11.36 -14.24 -0.23
CA GLN A 81 -12.42 -15.23 -0.44
C GLN A 81 -12.53 -15.56 -1.93
#